data_AF-F4EYH0-F1
#
_entry.id   AF-F4EYH0-F1
#
_cell.length_a   1.000
_cell.length_b   1.000
_cell.length_c   1.000
_cell.angle_alpha   90.00
_cell.angle_beta   90.00
_cell.angle_gamma   90.00
#
_symmetry.space_group_name_H-M   'P 1'
#
loop_
_entity.id
_entity.type
_entity.pdbx_description
1 polymer ?
#
loop_
_entity_poly.entity_id
_entity_poly.type
_entity_poly.pdbx_seq_one_letter_code
_entity_poly.pdbx_strand_id
1 'polypeptide(L)'
;MNLYLDATIQLFEFCFELAWKLMKTVLSYEGIEVSSPRASIREGWKQGLVQEAEAWLDMLEKRKLSAHTYNEQTAQVIYVAVKGKYFAMLAALEGEVAARWEEDER
;
A
#
# COMPACT_ATOMS: atom_id res chain seq x y z
N MET A 1 20.13 -9.38 -15.25
CA MET A 1 18.68 -9.14 -15.25
C MET A 1 18.01 -10.32 -14.57
N ASN A 2 17.46 -10.10 -13.38
CA ASN A 2 16.76 -11.14 -12.62
C ASN A 2 15.26 -10.93 -12.81
N LEU A 3 14.68 -11.66 -13.77
CA LEU A 3 13.28 -11.51 -14.18
C LEU A 3 12.30 -11.59 -13.00
N TYR A 4 12.55 -12.47 -12.03
CA TYR A 4 11.68 -12.62 -10.87
C TYR A 4 11.76 -11.43 -9.92
N LEU A 5 12.94 -10.84 -9.77
CA LEU A 5 13.15 -9.64 -8.96
C LEU A 5 12.41 -8.45 -9.55
N ASP A 6 12.63 -8.19 -10.85
CA ASP A 6 12.02 -7.08 -11.57
C ASP A 6 10.49 -7.21 -11.60
N ALA A 7 9.97 -8.42 -11.87
CA ALA A 7 8.54 -8.68 -11.84
C ALA A 7 7.92 -8.46 -10.45
N THR A 8 8.61 -8.87 -9.38
CA THR A 8 8.12 -8.68 -8.00
C THR A 8 8.05 -7.19 -7.64
N ILE A 9 9.05 -6.41 -8.03
CA ILE A 9 9.08 -4.97 -7.78
C ILE A 9 7.96 -4.27 -8.57
N GLN A 10 7.75 -4.65 -9.83
CA GLN A 10 6.69 -4.07 -10.64
C GLN A 10 5.30 -4.37 -10.08
N LEU A 11 5.08 -5.61 -9.62
CA LEU A 11 3.83 -6.00 -8.95
C LEU A 11 3.63 -5.23 -7.65
N PHE A 12 4.69 -5.03 -6.87
CA PHE A 12 4.64 -4.20 -5.66
C PHE A 12 4.21 -2.76 -5.96
N GLU A 13 4.80 -2.12 -6.97
CA GLU A 13 4.43 -0.75 -7.36
C GLU A 13 2.95 -0.65 -7.73
N PHE A 14 2.47 -1.61 -8.52
CA PHE A 14 1.08 -1.69 -8.95
C PHE A 14 0.13 -1.90 -7.77
N CYS A 15 0.41 -2.87 -6.90
CA CYS A 15 -0.42 -3.16 -5.73
C CYS A 15 -0.45 -1.97 -4.75
N PHE A 16 0.68 -1.30 -4.52
CA PHE A 16 0.72 -0.10 -3.69
C PHE A 16 -0.13 1.02 -4.31
N GLU A 17 -0.03 1.23 -5.62
CA GLU A 17 -0.80 2.23 -6.35
C GLU A 17 -2.30 2.02 -6.23
N LEU A 18 -2.75 0.76 -6.33
CA LEU A 18 -4.15 0.40 -6.12
C LEU A 18 -4.57 0.57 -4.65
N ALA A 19 -3.74 0.15 -3.70
CA ALA A 19 -4.06 0.21 -2.29
C ALA A 19 -4.33 1.65 -1.81
N TRP A 20 -3.48 2.61 -2.14
CA TRP A 20 -3.72 4.00 -1.70
C TRP A 20 -4.92 4.63 -2.41
N LYS A 21 -5.21 4.23 -3.66
CA LYS A 21 -6.43 4.65 -4.38
C LYS A 21 -7.68 4.06 -3.75
N LEU A 22 -7.65 2.80 -3.34
CA LEU A 22 -8.74 2.17 -2.60
C LEU A 22 -8.99 2.89 -1.28
N MET A 23 -7.93 3.19 -0.50
CA MET A 23 -8.05 3.99 0.72
C MET A 23 -8.71 5.33 0.44
N LYS A 24 -8.27 6.05 -0.60
CA LYS A 24 -8.87 7.31 -1.01
C LYS A 24 -10.36 7.16 -1.32
N THR A 25 -10.74 6.12 -2.06
CA THR A 25 -12.15 5.88 -2.43
C THR A 25 -13.00 5.58 -1.20
N VAL A 26 -12.53 4.73 -0.28
CA VAL A 26 -13.23 4.43 0.97
C VAL A 26 -13.39 5.68 1.83
N LEU A 27 -12.31 6.45 2.00
CA LEU A 27 -12.36 7.71 2.75
C LEU A 27 -13.32 8.72 2.13
N SER A 28 -13.34 8.85 0.79
CA SER A 28 -14.27 9.75 0.09
C SER A 28 -15.72 9.29 0.25
N TYR A 29 -15.98 7.98 0.26
CA TYR A 29 -17.30 7.43 0.58
C TYR A 29 -17.75 7.81 2.01
N GLU A 30 -16.83 7.82 2.96
CA GLU A 30 -17.06 8.28 4.35
C GLU A 30 -17.09 9.82 4.49
N GLY A 31 -17.02 10.58 3.38
CA GLY A 31 -17.05 12.04 3.37
C GLY A 31 -15.72 12.73 3.66
N ILE A 32 -14.61 11.99 3.62
CA ILE A 32 -13.26 12.47 3.91
C ILE A 32 -12.44 12.58 2.63
N GLU A 33 -12.19 13.81 2.21
CA GLU A 33 -11.45 14.09 0.98
C GLU A 33 -9.94 14.08 1.19
N VAL A 34 -9.24 13.21 0.46
CA VAL A 34 -7.77 13.11 0.43
C VAL A 34 -7.24 13.13 -1.01
N SER A 35 -6.12 13.82 -1.22
CA SER A 35 -5.58 14.07 -2.58
C SER A 35 -4.22 13.44 -2.86
N SER A 36 -3.63 12.71 -1.90
CA SER A 36 -2.31 12.11 -2.07
C SER A 36 -2.18 10.77 -1.34
N PRO A 37 -1.23 9.89 -1.73
CA PRO A 37 -0.96 8.64 -1.03
C PRO A 37 -0.67 8.86 0.45
N ARG A 38 0.17 9.85 0.78
CA ARG A 38 0.53 10.18 2.16
C ARG A 38 -0.66 10.65 2.99
N ALA A 39 -1.55 11.48 2.40
CA ALA A 39 -2.77 11.90 3.08
C ALA A 39 -3.71 10.71 3.31
N SER A 40 -3.88 9.86 2.29
CA SER A 40 -4.74 8.67 2.35
C SER A 40 -4.28 7.69 3.43
N ILE A 41 -2.96 7.45 3.56
CA ILE A 41 -2.39 6.60 4.62
C ILE A 41 -2.66 7.18 6.01
N ARG A 42 -2.38 8.48 6.20
CA ARG A 42 -2.55 9.13 7.51
C ARG A 42 -4.00 9.13 7.95
N GLU A 43 -4.89 9.43 7.03
CA GLU A 43 -6.31 9.50 7.34
C GLU A 43 -6.91 8.11 7.47
N GLY A 44 -6.55 7.16 6.60
CA GLY A 44 -6.91 5.76 6.74
C GLY A 44 -6.50 5.18 8.10
N TRP A 45 -5.34 5.56 8.63
CA TRP A 45 -4.95 5.17 9.97
C TRP A 45 -5.82 5.77 11.08
N LYS A 46 -6.18 7.06 10.98
CA LYS A 46 -7.07 7.71 11.96
C LYS A 46 -8.47 7.11 11.96
N GLN A 47 -8.98 6.74 10.78
CA GLN A 47 -10.29 6.11 10.61
C GLN A 47 -10.26 4.59 10.84
N GLY A 48 -9.12 4.03 11.27
CA GLY A 48 -8.96 2.61 11.53
C GLY A 48 -8.92 1.71 10.29
N LEU A 49 -8.97 2.27 9.09
CA LEU A 49 -8.93 1.54 7.81
C LEU A 49 -7.60 0.83 7.58
N VAL A 50 -6.52 1.36 8.14
CA VAL A 50 -5.22 0.69 8.16
C VAL A 50 -4.57 0.79 9.52
N GLN A 51 -3.79 -0.23 9.86
CA GLN A 51 -2.93 -0.22 11.04
C GLN A 51 -1.50 0.16 10.67
N GLU A 52 -0.69 0.53 11.67
CA GLU A 52 0.75 0.77 11.51
C GLU A 52 1.12 1.81 10.43
N ALA A 53 0.63 3.04 10.56
CA ALA A 53 0.86 4.12 9.59
C ALA A 53 2.33 4.29 9.17
N GLU A 54 3.28 4.16 10.10
CA GLU A 54 4.71 4.26 9.80
C GLU A 54 5.20 3.20 8.81
N ALA A 55 4.68 1.98 8.89
CA ALA A 55 5.04 0.91 7.94
C ALA A 55 4.46 1.18 6.54
N TRP A 56 3.26 1.77 6.45
CA TRP A 56 2.69 2.23 5.18
C TRP A 56 3.45 3.41 4.59
N LEU A 57 3.92 4.34 5.43
CA LEU A 57 4.77 5.45 4.99
C LEU A 57 6.13 4.96 4.51
N ASP A 58 6.72 3.96 5.17
CA ASP A 58 7.94 3.30 4.67
C ASP A 58 7.68 2.62 3.30
N MET A 59 6.55 1.94 3.15
CA MET A 59 6.14 1.35 1.87
C MET A 59 6.03 2.41 0.75
N LEU A 60 5.46 3.58 1.05
CA LEU A 60 5.41 4.71 0.13
C LEU A 60 6.82 5.18 -0.27
N GLU A 61 7.75 5.29 0.67
CA GLU A 61 9.13 5.67 0.36
C GLU A 61 9.84 4.59 -0.48
N LYS A 62 9.63 3.29 -0.19
CA LYS A 62 10.17 2.20 -1.02
C LYS A 62 9.62 2.20 -2.44
N ARG A 63 8.34 2.53 -2.63
CA ARG A 63 7.73 2.70 -3.97
C ARG A 63 8.30 3.90 -4.74
N LYS A 64 8.77 4.96 -4.06
CA LYS A 64 9.50 6.03 -4.75
C LYS A 64 10.89 5.58 -5.17
N LEU A 65 11.57 4.81 -4.32
CA LEU A 65 12.90 4.28 -4.61
C LEU A 65 12.89 3.23 -5.72
N SER A 66 11.79 2.47 -5.87
CA SER A 66 11.65 1.47 -6.93
C SER A 66 11.64 2.08 -8.34
N ALA A 67 11.19 3.32 -8.50
CA ALA A 67 11.26 4.05 -9.77
C ALA A 67 12.71 4.42 -10.19
N HIS A 68 13.69 4.26 -9.29
CA HIS A 68 15.11 4.56 -9.52
C HIS A 68 15.99 3.29 -9.53
N THR A 69 15.43 2.15 -9.96
CA THR A 69 15.93 0.76 -9.81
C THR A 69 17.22 0.39 -10.57
N TYR A 70 18.03 1.34 -11.03
CA TYR A 70 19.36 1.04 -11.60
C TYR A 70 20.35 0.46 -10.56
N ASN A 71 19.97 0.40 -9.27
CA ASN A 71 20.76 -0.16 -8.18
C ASN A 71 20.19 -1.52 -7.70
N GLU A 72 20.94 -2.59 -7.96
CA GLU A 72 20.61 -3.97 -7.55
C GLU A 72 20.44 -4.14 -6.03
N GLN A 73 21.15 -3.35 -5.22
CA GLN A 73 21.00 -3.34 -3.76
C GLN A 73 19.63 -2.80 -3.34
N THR A 74 19.14 -1.76 -4.01
CA THR A 74 17.80 -1.19 -3.77
C THR A 74 16.72 -2.21 -4.13
N ALA A 75 16.88 -2.89 -5.25
CA ALA A 75 15.96 -3.93 -5.69
C ALA A 75 15.86 -5.07 -4.65
N GLN A 76 16.99 -5.53 -4.11
CA GLN A 76 17.01 -6.57 -3.08
C GLN A 76 16.33 -6.14 -1.78
N VAL A 77 16.54 -4.89 -1.34
CA VAL A 77 15.88 -4.35 -0.13
C VAL A 77 14.37 -4.32 -0.30
N ILE A 78 13.88 -3.85 -1.44
CA ILE A 78 12.44 -3.81 -1.74
C ILE A 78 11.88 -5.24 -1.78
N TYR A 79 12.56 -6.15 -2.45
CA TYR A 79 12.14 -7.54 -2.56
C TYR A 79 11.95 -8.23 -1.20
N VAL A 80 12.89 -8.02 -0.27
CA VAL A 80 12.80 -8.55 1.10
C VAL A 80 11.64 -7.91 1.85
N ALA A 81 11.43 -6.60 1.72
CA ALA A 81 10.33 -5.89 2.36
C ALA A 81 8.96 -6.37 1.86
N VAL A 82 8.84 -6.59 0.53
CA VAL A 82 7.63 -7.09 -0.13
C VAL A 82 7.27 -8.49 0.34
N LYS A 83 8.23 -9.43 0.30
CA LYS A 83 8.01 -10.81 0.77
C LYS A 83 7.84 -10.93 2.27
N GLY A 84 8.29 -9.93 3.02
CA GLY A 84 8.04 -9.82 4.45
C GLY A 84 6.69 -9.17 4.72
N LYS A 85 6.73 -7.94 5.23
CA LYS A 85 5.59 -7.31 5.87
C LYS A 85 4.56 -6.74 4.89
N TYR A 86 4.99 -6.24 3.72
CA TYR A 86 4.10 -5.45 2.87
C TYR A 86 2.97 -6.27 2.27
N PHE A 87 3.24 -7.52 1.88
CA PHE A 87 2.19 -8.41 1.39
C PHE A 87 1.07 -8.61 2.42
N ALA A 88 1.43 -8.90 3.69
CA ALA A 88 0.47 -9.08 4.76
C ALA A 88 -0.34 -7.79 5.03
N MET A 89 0.28 -6.63 4.95
CA MET A 89 -0.41 -5.34 5.12
C MET A 89 -1.41 -5.04 4.00
N LEU A 90 -1.07 -5.39 2.75
CA LEU A 90 -1.97 -5.24 1.61
C LEU A 90 -3.19 -6.18 1.73
N ALA A 91 -2.96 -7.43 2.13
CA ALA A 91 -4.04 -8.39 2.39
C ALA A 91 -4.93 -7.97 3.58
N ALA A 92 -4.35 -7.38 4.62
CA ALA A 92 -5.12 -6.85 5.75
C ALA A 92 -6.04 -5.69 5.34
N LEU A 93 -5.58 -4.80 4.45
CA LEU A 93 -6.42 -3.72 3.90
C LEU A 93 -7.60 -4.29 3.12
N GLU A 94 -7.38 -5.30 2.27
CA GLU A 94 -8.45 -5.96 1.53
C GLU A 94 -9.52 -6.53 2.48
N GLY A 95 -9.10 -7.24 3.53
CA GLY A 95 -10.01 -7.80 4.53
C GLY A 95 -10.80 -6.72 5.28
N GLU A 96 -10.14 -5.64 5.69
CA GLU A 96 -10.81 -4.51 6.36
C GLU A 96 -11.86 -3.84 5.46
N VAL A 97 -11.54 -3.61 4.19
CA VAL A 97 -12.49 -3.01 3.23
C VAL A 97 -13.67 -3.94 2.99
N ALA A 98 -13.44 -5.24 2.84
CA ALA A 98 -14.51 -6.22 2.66
C ALA A 98 -15.45 -6.26 3.88
N ALA A 99 -14.88 -6.27 5.10
CA ALA A 99 -15.67 -6.26 6.33
C ALA A 99 -16.56 -5.00 6.46
N ARG A 100 -16.02 -3.81 6.15
CA ARG A 100 -16.80 -2.57 6.15
C ARG A 100 -17.97 -2.60 5.16
N TRP A 101 -17.76 -3.21 4.00
CA TRP A 101 -18.80 -3.33 2.98
C TRP A 101 -19.95 -4.24 3.43
N GLU A 102 -19.63 -5.36 4.08
CA GLU A 102 -20.63 -6.27 4.65
C GLU A 102 -21.45 -5.64 5.80
N GLU A 103 -20.85 -4.71 6.56
CA GLU A 103 -21.55 -3.98 7.63
C GLU A 103 -22.54 -2.94 7.08
N ASP A 104 -22.23 -2.29 5.95
CA ASP A 104 -23.09 -1.27 5.33
C ASP A 104 -24.32 -1.88 4.61
N GLU A 105 -24.21 -3.13 4.14
CA GLU A 105 -25.33 -3.86 3.50
C GLU A 105 -26.34 -4.46 4.51
N ARG A 106 -26.09 -4.35 5.82
CA ARG A 106 -26.92 -4.91 6.91
C ARG A 106 -27.88 -3.91 7.54
#